data_AF-A0A931Q6A0-F1
#
_entry.id   AF-A0A931Q6A0-F1
#
_cell.length_a   1.000
_cell.length_b   1.000
_cell.length_c   1.000
_cell.angle_alpha   90.00
_cell.angle_beta   90.00
_cell.angle_gamma   90.00
#
_symmetry.space_group_name_H-M   'P 1'
#
loop_
_entity.id
_entity.type
_entity.pdbx_description
1 polymer ?
#
loop_
_entity_poly.entity_id
_entity_poly.type
_entity_poly.pdbx_seq_one_letter_code
_entity_poly.pdbx_strand_id
1 'polypeptide(L)'
;MKKLFFVLLALSLFSGEGWAASLDEEYKLKQLCENDAQEIFGRETRRMKLDHYKLSYISHYNKSLKTCFMIIQISTDLNLLDLPVIETLSYDFFDVEENAKVGSFFMQLDRKSGKKTLFFCHFSGQECHSLPEWQKLIKLYMEE
;
A
#
# COMPACT_ATOMS: atom_id res chain seq x y z
N MET A 1 -16.05 38.34 -66.82
CA MET A 1 -15.15 37.16 -66.71
C MET A 1 -14.12 37.42 -65.62
N LYS A 2 -13.66 36.35 -64.94
CA LYS A 2 -12.74 36.28 -63.78
C LYS A 2 -13.41 36.50 -62.41
N LYS A 3 -13.87 35.39 -61.80
CA LYS A 3 -14.19 35.30 -60.37
C LYS A 3 -12.94 34.84 -59.62
N LEU A 4 -12.61 35.56 -58.56
CA LEU A 4 -11.48 35.35 -57.67
C LEU A 4 -11.64 34.04 -56.86
N PHE A 5 -10.51 33.35 -56.70
CA PHE A 5 -10.26 32.28 -55.74
C PHE A 5 -10.38 32.80 -54.30
N PHE A 6 -11.00 32.02 -53.42
CA PHE A 6 -10.71 32.07 -51.99
C PHE A 6 -10.56 30.65 -51.45
N VAL A 7 -9.32 30.31 -51.14
CA VAL A 7 -8.90 29.09 -50.43
C VAL A 7 -9.10 29.35 -48.94
N LEU A 8 -9.96 28.57 -48.28
CA LEU A 8 -10.11 28.57 -46.82
C LEU A 8 -9.17 27.51 -46.23
N LEU A 9 -8.06 27.99 -45.66
CA LEU A 9 -7.12 27.21 -44.87
C LEU A 9 -7.71 27.03 -43.46
N ALA A 10 -8.15 25.83 -43.10
CA ALA A 10 -8.55 25.51 -41.74
C ALA A 10 -7.31 25.17 -40.90
N LEU A 11 -6.86 26.11 -40.07
CA LEU A 11 -5.88 25.85 -39.00
C LEU A 11 -6.59 25.08 -37.88
N SER A 12 -6.34 23.78 -37.80
CA SER A 12 -6.62 22.98 -36.61
C SER A 12 -5.58 23.29 -35.53
N LEU A 13 -5.96 24.14 -34.58
CA LEU A 13 -5.23 24.32 -33.32
C LEU A 13 -5.39 23.04 -32.49
N PHE A 14 -4.31 22.26 -32.36
CA PHE A 14 -4.22 21.21 -31.37
C PHE A 14 -3.98 21.86 -30.00
N SER A 15 -5.00 21.86 -29.14
CA SER A 15 -4.91 22.29 -27.74
C SER A 15 -4.10 21.27 -26.95
N GLY A 16 -2.80 21.51 -26.78
CA GLY A 16 -1.92 20.76 -25.90
C GLY A 16 -2.04 21.24 -24.45
N GLU A 17 -3.17 21.01 -23.79
CA GLU A 17 -3.43 21.42 -22.41
C GLU A 17 -4.04 20.25 -21.62
N GLY A 18 -3.28 19.16 -21.44
CA GLY A 18 -3.77 17.98 -20.70
C GLY A 18 -2.82 17.44 -19.63
N TRP A 19 -1.57 17.90 -19.61
CA TRP A 19 -0.50 17.20 -18.88
C TRP A 19 -0.16 17.83 -17.52
N ALA A 20 -0.37 19.14 -17.36
CA ALA A 20 -0.09 19.82 -16.09
C ALA A 20 -1.21 19.62 -15.06
N ALA A 21 -2.47 19.61 -15.50
CA ALA A 21 -3.62 19.38 -14.62
C ALA A 21 -3.62 17.95 -14.04
N SER A 22 -3.23 16.95 -14.84
CA SER A 22 -3.17 15.56 -14.40
C SER A 22 -2.07 15.29 -13.37
N LEU A 23 -0.92 16.00 -13.44
CA LEU A 23 0.17 15.85 -12.47
C LEU A 23 -0.19 16.45 -11.11
N ASP A 24 -0.84 17.62 -11.10
CA ASP A 24 -1.29 18.27 -9.87
C ASP A 24 -2.38 17.44 -9.16
N GLU A 25 -3.30 16.85 -9.93
CA GLU A 25 -4.34 15.97 -9.40
C GLU A 25 -3.76 14.67 -8.81
N GLU A 26 -2.83 14.02 -9.52
CA GLU A 26 -2.15 12.82 -9.01
C GLU A 26 -1.40 13.09 -7.70
N TYR A 27 -0.68 14.21 -7.63
CA TYR A 27 0.05 14.59 -6.43
C TYR A 27 -0.90 14.79 -5.24
N LYS A 28 -2.03 15.47 -5.45
CA LYS A 28 -3.05 15.67 -4.40
C LYS A 28 -3.62 14.35 -3.90
N LEU A 29 -3.93 13.41 -4.78
CA LEU A 29 -4.47 12.10 -4.40
C LEU A 29 -3.46 11.30 -3.56
N LYS A 30 -2.18 11.32 -3.95
CA LYS A 30 -1.11 10.70 -3.16
C LYS A 30 -0.97 11.34 -1.77
N GLN A 31 -1.07 12.66 -1.68
CA GLN A 31 -0.98 13.37 -0.42
C GLN A 31 -2.18 13.09 0.50
N LEU A 32 -3.39 13.02 -0.05
CA LEU A 32 -4.59 12.62 0.69
C LEU A 32 -4.44 11.19 1.24
N CYS A 33 -4.00 10.26 0.38
CA CYS A 33 -3.75 8.87 0.77
C CYS A 33 -2.75 8.77 1.94
N GLU A 34 -1.65 9.51 1.90
CA GLU A 34 -0.67 9.51 2.99
C GLU A 34 -1.24 10.07 4.29
N ASN A 35 -2.01 11.15 4.23
CA ASN A 35 -2.62 11.76 5.43
C ASN A 35 -3.60 10.80 6.11
N ASP A 36 -4.47 10.16 5.32
CA ASP A 36 -5.49 9.24 5.84
C ASP A 36 -4.83 7.95 6.39
N ALA A 37 -3.83 7.42 5.68
CA ALA A 37 -3.03 6.29 6.14
C ALA A 37 -2.32 6.60 7.46
N GLN A 38 -1.73 7.80 7.60
CA GLN A 38 -1.09 8.25 8.82
C GLN A 38 -2.07 8.30 10.01
N GLU A 39 -3.32 8.73 9.78
CA GLU A 39 -4.35 8.73 10.81
C GLU A 39 -4.69 7.30 11.27
N ILE A 40 -4.92 6.38 10.32
CA ILE A 40 -5.20 4.97 10.61
C ILE A 40 -4.03 4.35 11.38
N PHE A 41 -2.79 4.53 10.91
CA PHE A 41 -1.59 4.04 11.57
C PHE A 41 -1.48 4.56 13.01
N GLY A 42 -1.70 5.87 13.22
CA GLY A 42 -1.71 6.47 14.55
C GLY A 42 -2.78 5.89 15.47
N ARG A 43 -3.95 5.54 14.94
CA ARG A 43 -5.03 4.92 15.72
C ARG A 43 -4.72 3.47 16.07
N GLU A 44 -4.25 2.67 15.13
CA GLU A 44 -3.92 1.25 15.37
C GLU A 44 -2.73 1.10 16.32
N THR A 45 -1.67 1.90 16.16
CA THR A 45 -0.51 1.89 17.07
C THR A 45 -0.88 2.23 18.51
N ARG A 46 -1.74 3.25 18.75
CA ARG A 46 -2.22 3.61 20.10
C ARG A 46 -3.00 2.48 20.78
N ARG A 47 -3.75 1.68 20.02
CA ARG A 47 -4.55 0.56 20.58
C ARG A 47 -3.68 -0.59 21.09
N MET A 48 -2.51 -0.77 20.48
CA MET A 48 -1.75 -2.00 20.65
C MET A 48 -0.81 -2.03 21.88
N LYS A 49 -0.59 -0.91 22.62
CA LYS A 49 0.26 -0.82 23.85
C LYS A 49 1.63 -1.53 23.70
N LEU A 50 2.47 -1.04 22.80
CA LEU A 50 3.57 -1.79 22.19
C LEU A 50 4.99 -1.40 22.65
N ASP A 51 5.31 -1.54 23.93
CA ASP A 51 6.64 -1.14 24.44
C ASP A 51 7.83 -1.91 23.83
N HIS A 52 7.58 -3.00 23.09
CA HIS A 52 8.61 -3.86 22.50
C HIS A 52 8.47 -4.13 20.99
N TYR A 53 7.61 -3.39 20.30
CA TYR A 53 7.40 -3.60 18.87
C TYR A 53 7.99 -2.47 18.05
N LYS A 54 8.58 -2.83 16.91
CA LYS A 54 8.97 -1.94 15.84
C LYS A 54 7.81 -1.89 14.86
N LEU A 55 7.27 -0.70 14.65
CA LEU A 55 6.16 -0.47 13.73
C LEU A 55 6.60 0.47 12.62
N SER A 56 6.18 0.16 11.41
CA SER A 56 6.24 1.07 10.27
C SER A 56 5.01 0.86 9.41
N TYR A 57 4.73 1.81 8.53
CA TYR A 57 3.73 1.62 7.49
C TYR A 57 4.25 2.17 6.16
N ILE A 58 3.64 1.71 5.08
CA ILE A 58 3.74 2.33 3.76
C ILE A 58 2.32 2.53 3.24
N SER A 59 2.06 3.66 2.61
CA SER A 59 0.83 3.94 1.87
C SER A 59 1.10 3.92 0.37
N HIS A 60 0.08 3.63 -0.43
CA HIS A 60 0.14 3.69 -1.88
C HIS A 60 -1.24 4.00 -2.45
N TYR A 61 -1.34 5.10 -3.20
CA TYR A 61 -2.52 5.38 -4.00
C TYR A 61 -2.38 4.66 -5.35
N ASN A 62 -3.26 3.69 -5.61
CA ASN A 62 -3.30 2.94 -6.84
C ASN A 62 -4.27 3.62 -7.83
N LYS A 63 -3.75 4.24 -8.88
CA LYS A 63 -4.49 4.98 -9.91
C LYS A 63 -5.43 4.10 -10.72
N SER A 64 -5.05 2.85 -10.98
CA SER A 64 -5.87 1.93 -11.77
C SER A 64 -7.14 1.55 -11.01
N LEU A 65 -7.02 1.35 -9.70
CA LEU A 65 -8.13 1.05 -8.80
C LEU A 65 -8.81 2.32 -8.25
N LYS A 66 -8.12 3.46 -8.34
CA LYS A 66 -8.49 4.75 -7.73
C LYS A 66 -8.67 4.67 -6.21
N THR A 67 -7.88 3.82 -5.56
CA THR A 67 -8.02 3.51 -4.13
C THR A 67 -6.69 3.66 -3.41
N CYS A 68 -6.74 4.19 -2.19
CA CYS A 68 -5.59 4.23 -1.28
C CYS A 68 -5.45 2.93 -0.47
N PHE A 69 -4.27 2.33 -0.49
CA PHE A 69 -3.93 1.15 0.30
C PHE A 69 -2.78 1.43 1.27
N MET A 70 -2.75 0.70 2.37
CA MET A 70 -1.68 0.79 3.36
C MET A 70 -1.26 -0.59 3.85
N ILE A 71 0.04 -0.75 4.09
CA ILE A 71 0.59 -1.91 4.80
C ILE A 71 1.20 -1.42 6.10
N ILE A 72 0.74 -1.97 7.23
CA ILE A 72 1.41 -1.82 8.52
C ILE A 72 2.31 -3.03 8.73
N GLN A 73 3.61 -2.80 8.90
CA GLN A 73 4.57 -3.82 9.31
C GLN A 73 4.79 -3.72 10.81
N ILE A 74 4.71 -4.87 11.49
CA ILE A 74 4.94 -5.00 12.93
C ILE A 74 5.99 -6.08 13.14
N SER A 75 7.07 -5.77 13.84
CA SER A 75 8.03 -6.77 14.28
C SER A 75 8.38 -6.61 15.75
N THR A 76 8.74 -7.71 16.41
CA THR A 76 9.29 -7.67 17.76
C THR A 76 10.41 -8.68 17.90
N ASP A 77 11.37 -8.34 18.75
CA ASP A 77 12.44 -9.21 19.19
C ASP A 77 12.14 -9.59 20.65
N LEU A 78 11.49 -10.73 20.85
CA LEU A 78 11.18 -11.24 22.19
C LEU A 78 12.40 -11.97 22.74
N ASN A 79 13.08 -11.30 23.68
CA ASN A 79 14.13 -11.90 24.49
C ASN A 79 13.57 -12.21 25.87
N LEU A 80 12.93 -13.36 26.01
CA LEU A 80 12.51 -13.88 27.30
C LEU A 80 13.70 -14.60 27.92
N LEU A 81 14.06 -14.26 29.16
CA LEU A 81 15.13 -14.92 29.91
C LEU A 81 14.95 -16.44 29.80
N ASP A 82 16.00 -17.13 29.33
CA ASP A 82 16.10 -18.58 29.09
C ASP A 82 15.36 -19.17 27.86
N LEU A 83 14.77 -18.35 26.98
CA LEU A 83 14.22 -18.81 25.70
C LEU A 83 15.04 -18.30 24.49
N PRO A 84 15.09 -19.06 23.38
CA PRO A 84 15.70 -18.55 22.14
C PRO A 84 15.01 -17.25 21.71
N VAL A 85 15.79 -16.28 21.22
CA VAL A 85 15.27 -15.01 20.72
C VAL A 85 14.28 -15.30 19.60
N ILE A 86 13.04 -14.92 19.86
CA ILE A 86 11.93 -15.07 18.93
C ILE A 86 11.76 -13.75 18.21
N GLU A 87 11.90 -13.77 16.89
CA GLU A 87 11.51 -12.64 16.05
C GLU A 87 10.13 -12.91 15.48
N THR A 88 9.22 -11.95 15.58
CA THR A 88 7.93 -12.02 14.88
C THR A 88 7.88 -11.01 13.76
N LEU A 89 7.21 -11.37 12.68
CA LEU A 89 6.93 -10.48 11.56
C LEU A 89 5.45 -10.56 11.23
N SER A 90 4.77 -9.42 11.29
CA SER A 90 3.37 -9.26 10.91
C SER A 90 3.23 -8.19 9.84
N TYR A 91 2.32 -8.42 8.90
CA TYR A 91 1.82 -7.40 7.98
C TYR A 91 0.31 -7.34 8.09
N ASP A 92 -0.24 -6.14 8.22
CA ASP A 92 -1.66 -5.88 8.07
C ASP A 92 -1.87 -5.00 6.83
N PHE A 93 -2.73 -5.45 5.93
CA PHE A 93 -3.07 -4.73 4.71
C PHE A 93 -4.45 -4.08 4.85
N PHE A 94 -4.52 -2.78 4.56
CA PHE A 94 -5.72 -1.96 4.68
C PHE A 94 -6.13 -1.35 3.35
N ASP A 95 -7.43 -1.34 3.12
CA ASP A 95 -8.10 -0.35 2.29
C ASP A 95 -8.35 0.88 3.17
N VAL A 96 -7.73 2.00 2.80
CA VAL A 96 -7.73 3.23 3.62
C VAL A 96 -9.09 3.94 3.51
N GLU A 97 -9.70 3.92 2.33
CA GLU A 97 -10.99 4.59 2.07
C GLU A 97 -12.13 3.89 2.80
N GLU A 98 -12.15 2.56 2.74
CA GLU A 98 -13.13 1.73 3.47
C GLU A 98 -12.78 1.59 4.95
N ASN A 99 -11.60 2.08 5.36
CA ASN A 99 -11.05 1.94 6.71
C ASN A 99 -11.09 0.46 7.18
N ALA A 100 -10.79 -0.46 6.27
CA ALA A 100 -11.02 -1.88 6.42
C ALA A 100 -9.72 -2.67 6.27
N LYS A 101 -9.49 -3.62 7.18
CA LYS A 101 -8.39 -4.58 7.05
C LYS A 101 -8.78 -5.65 6.03
N VAL A 102 -8.08 -5.70 4.90
CA VAL A 102 -8.35 -6.63 3.79
C VAL A 102 -7.55 -7.92 3.93
N GLY A 103 -6.45 -7.89 4.68
CA GLY A 103 -5.80 -9.13 5.07
C GLY A 103 -4.65 -8.96 6.05
N SER A 104 -4.13 -10.09 6.48
CA SER A 104 -2.98 -10.15 7.37
C SER A 104 -2.06 -11.34 7.09
N PHE A 105 -0.79 -11.14 7.43
CA PHE A 105 0.25 -12.15 7.48
C PHE A 105 0.92 -12.10 8.85
N PHE A 106 1.17 -13.26 9.47
CA PHE A 106 1.94 -13.34 10.71
C PHE A 106 2.79 -14.60 10.76
N MET A 107 4.08 -14.40 10.98
CA MET A 107 5.06 -15.46 11.15
C MET A 107 5.99 -15.20 12.32
N GLN A 108 6.64 -16.27 12.75
CA GLN A 108 7.70 -16.26 13.74
C GLN A 108 8.95 -16.90 13.16
N LEU A 109 10.11 -16.36 13.53
CA LEU A 109 11.43 -16.88 13.25
C LEU A 109 12.12 -17.19 14.57
N ASP A 110 12.45 -18.46 14.78
CA ASP A 110 13.40 -18.86 15.83
C ASP A 110 14.82 -18.56 15.32
N ARG A 111 15.49 -17.58 15.93
CA ARG A 111 16.84 -17.17 15.49
C ARG A 111 17.92 -18.22 15.74
N LYS A 112 17.69 -19.17 16.64
CA LYS A 112 18.65 -20.24 16.94
C LYS A 112 18.57 -21.36 15.91
N SER A 113 17.37 -21.79 15.57
CA SER A 113 17.17 -22.89 14.60
C SER A 113 16.98 -22.43 13.16
N GLY A 114 16.69 -21.14 12.95
CA GLY A 114 16.27 -20.60 11.65
C GLY A 114 14.86 -21.06 11.24
N LYS A 115 14.15 -21.79 12.11
CA LYS A 115 12.82 -22.31 11.81
C LYS A 115 11.81 -21.17 11.70
N LYS A 116 11.10 -21.15 10.58
CA LYS A 116 9.97 -20.25 10.33
C LYS A 116 8.67 -20.97 10.63
N THR A 117 7.83 -20.35 11.43
CA THR A 117 6.47 -20.83 11.73
C THR A 117 5.48 -19.79 11.25
N LEU A 118 4.68 -20.14 10.24
CA LEU A 118 3.56 -19.31 9.81
C LEU A 118 2.36 -19.61 10.71
N PHE A 119 1.74 -18.57 11.26
CA PHE A 119 0.54 -18.70 12.09
C PHE A 119 -0.72 -18.46 11.28
N PHE A 120 -0.73 -17.40 10.46
CA PHE A 120 -1.82 -17.11 9.55
C PHE A 120 -1.33 -16.26 8.38
N CYS A 121 -2.02 -16.42 7.26
CA CYS A 121 -1.83 -15.63 6.05
C CYS A 121 -3.16 -15.67 5.29
N HIS A 122 -3.83 -14.53 5.17
CA HIS A 122 -5.10 -14.44 4.45
C HIS A 122 -5.29 -13.07 3.82
N PHE A 123 -5.69 -13.03 2.55
CA PHE A 123 -5.92 -11.80 1.80
C PHE A 123 -7.28 -11.87 1.09
N SER A 124 -8.18 -10.94 1.38
CA SER A 124 -9.50 -10.84 0.73
C SER A 124 -10.26 -12.19 0.71
N GLY A 125 -10.27 -12.88 1.86
CA GLY A 125 -10.92 -14.18 2.03
C GLY A 125 -10.17 -15.38 1.44
N GLN A 126 -8.98 -15.19 0.84
CA GLN A 126 -8.13 -16.27 0.34
C GLN A 126 -7.01 -16.58 1.33
N GLU A 127 -6.75 -17.87 1.58
CA GLU A 127 -5.59 -18.29 2.38
C GLU A 127 -4.31 -18.29 1.54
N CYS A 128 -3.18 -18.05 2.21
CA CYS A 128 -1.84 -18.17 1.65
C CYS A 128 -0.93 -18.91 2.62
N HIS A 129 0.23 -19.35 2.14
CA HIS A 129 1.09 -20.27 2.89
C HIS A 129 2.52 -19.77 3.05
N SER A 130 2.83 -18.58 2.54
CA SER A 130 4.18 -18.04 2.60
C SER A 130 4.21 -16.51 2.41
N LEU A 131 5.30 -15.87 2.84
CA LEU A 131 5.52 -14.44 2.60
C LEU A 131 5.58 -14.10 1.09
N PRO A 132 6.24 -14.89 0.23
CA PRO A 132 6.20 -14.63 -1.22
C PRO A 132 4.79 -14.73 -1.82
N GLU A 133 3.96 -15.67 -1.35
CA GLU A 133 2.54 -15.74 -1.77
C GLU A 133 1.78 -14.50 -1.31
N TRP A 134 1.94 -14.10 -0.05
CA TRP A 134 1.36 -12.86 0.49
C TRP A 134 1.73 -11.65 -0.39
N GLN A 135 3.02 -11.48 -0.65
CA GLN A 135 3.56 -10.40 -1.49
C GLN A 135 2.98 -10.42 -2.89
N LYS A 136 2.80 -11.60 -3.48
CA LYS A 136 2.19 -11.75 -4.81
C LYS A 136 0.71 -11.33 -4.81
N LEU A 137 -0.04 -11.63 -3.75
CA LEU A 137 -1.45 -11.26 -3.63
C LEU A 137 -1.64 -9.74 -3.52
N ILE A 138 -0.82 -9.08 -2.69
CA ILE A 138 -0.90 -7.63 -2.51
C ILE A 138 -0.32 -6.83 -3.69
N LYS A 139 0.46 -7.48 -4.56
CA LYS A 139 1.21 -6.83 -5.64
C LYS A 139 0.33 -5.96 -6.54
N LEU A 140 -0.85 -6.47 -6.93
CA LEU A 140 -1.79 -5.75 -7.81
C LEU A 140 -2.34 -4.46 -7.20
N TYR A 141 -2.24 -4.32 -5.87
CA TYR A 141 -2.74 -3.16 -5.14
C TYR A 141 -1.62 -2.16 -4.85
N MET A 142 -0.37 -2.62 -4.73
CA MET A 142 0.78 -1.80 -4.33
C MET A 142 1.72 -1.42 -5.49
N GLU A 143 1.47 -1.95 -6.69
CA GLU A 143 2.23 -1.65 -7.89
C GLU A 143 1.28 -1.16 -9.00
N GLU A 144 1.74 -0.17 -9.76
CA GLU A 144 1.14 0.36 -11.00
C GLU A 144 2.06 0.11 -12.19
#